data_AF-A0A4U9I603-F1
#
_entry.id   AF-A0A4U9I603-F1
#
_cell.length_a   1.000
_cell.length_b   1.000
_cell.length_c   1.000
_cell.angle_alpha   90.00
_cell.angle_beta   90.00
_cell.angle_gamma   90.00
#
_symmetry.space_group_name_H-M   'P 1'
#
loop_
_entity.id
_entity.type
_entity.pdbx_description
1 polymer ?
#
loop_
_entity_poly.entity_id
_entity_poly.type
_entity_poly.pdbx_seq_one_letter_code
_entity_poly.pdbx_strand_id
1 'polypeptide(L)' 'MNDMDDSEVKPGSMPNIPLARPGHTKEIASLVAWLCDTDASYATGQSFIVDGGFMLGNPPV' A
#
# COMPACT_ATOMS: atom_id res chain seq x y z
N MET A 1 -11.54 -7.07 -4.46
CA MET A 1 -10.28 -6.90 -5.21
C MET A 1 -10.52 -7.48 -6.59
N ASN A 2 -10.18 -6.76 -7.66
CA ASN A 2 -10.66 -7.03 -9.02
C ASN A 2 -9.97 -8.21 -9.75
N ASP A 3 -9.55 -9.26 -9.03
CA ASP A 3 -8.90 -10.47 -9.59
C ASP A 3 -7.74 -10.22 -10.57
N MET A 4 -7.04 -9.09 -10.43
CA MET A 4 -5.88 -8.72 -11.26
C MET A 4 -4.66 -9.58 -10.92
N ASP A 5 -3.96 -10.03 -11.95
CA ASP A 5 -2.72 -10.81 -11.85
C ASP A 5 -1.50 -10.02 -12.38
N ASP A 6 -0.31 -10.40 -11.93
CA ASP A 6 0.95 -9.75 -12.29
C ASP A 6 1.22 -9.80 -13.81
N SER A 7 0.66 -10.77 -14.54
CA SER A 7 0.79 -10.87 -16.01
C SER A 7 0.05 -9.76 -16.75
N GLU A 8 -0.89 -9.07 -16.10
CA GLU A 8 -1.63 -7.93 -16.65
C GLU A 8 -0.86 -6.60 -16.54
N VAL A 9 0.33 -6.60 -15.91
CA VAL A 9 1.20 -5.41 -15.80
C VAL A 9 1.85 -5.10 -17.15
N LYS A 10 1.60 -3.90 -17.68
CA LYS A 10 2.23 -3.46 -18.93
C LYS A 10 3.74 -3.26 -18.71
N PRO A 11 4.62 -3.84 -19.54
CA PRO A 11 6.06 -3.59 -19.47
C PRO A 11 6.36 -2.08 -19.58
N GLY A 12 7.15 -1.55 -18.64
CA GLY A 12 7.50 -0.12 -18.60
C GLY A 12 6.45 0.80 -17.97
N SER A 13 5.31 0.27 -17.48
CA SER A 13 4.30 1.07 -16.76
C SER A 13 4.47 1.05 -15.24
N MET A 14 5.58 0.51 -14.72
CA MET A 14 5.79 0.43 -13.28
C MET A 14 5.95 1.85 -12.74
N PRO A 15 5.03 2.32 -11.88
CA PRO A 15 5.18 3.62 -11.26
C PRO A 15 6.47 3.67 -10.44
N ASN A 16 7.01 4.88 -10.23
CA ASN A 16 8.17 5.07 -9.38
C ASN A 16 7.79 4.84 -7.91
N ILE A 17 7.84 3.58 -7.48
CA ILE A 17 7.66 3.17 -6.09
C ILE A 17 9.05 3.20 -5.43
N PRO A 18 9.29 4.00 -4.38
CA PRO A 18 10.56 4.03 -3.66
C PRO A 18 11.04 2.67 -3.16
N LEU A 19 10.12 1.79 -2.74
CA LEU A 19 10.43 0.42 -2.35
C LEU A 19 10.79 -0.51 -3.53
N ALA A 20 10.73 -0.02 -4.77
CA ALA A 20 11.10 -0.69 -6.02
C ALA A 20 10.37 -2.01 -6.31
N ARG A 21 9.19 -2.23 -5.72
CA ARG A 21 8.35 -3.41 -5.97
C ARG A 21 6.87 -3.12 -5.73
N PRO A 22 5.97 -3.91 -6.34
CA PRO A 22 4.57 -3.95 -5.94
C PRO A 22 4.41 -4.33 -4.46
N GLY A 23 3.36 -3.77 -3.84
CA GLY A 23 2.93 -4.19 -2.51
C GLY A 23 2.24 -5.55 -2.55
N HIS A 24 2.39 -6.33 -1.48
CA HIS A 24 1.67 -7.58 -1.29
C HIS A 24 0.45 -7.36 -0.40
N THR A 25 -0.63 -8.12 -0.63
CA THR A 25 -1.85 -8.09 0.19
C THR A 25 -1.57 -8.29 1.68
N LYS A 26 -0.57 -9.10 2.04
CA LYS A 26 -0.14 -9.30 3.42
C LYS A 26 0.30 -8.02 4.13
N GLU A 27 0.85 -7.05 3.41
CA GLU A 27 1.35 -5.80 4.01
C GLU A 27 0.20 -4.90 4.44
N ILE A 28 -0.89 -4.87 3.65
CA ILE A 28 -2.15 -4.22 4.04
C ILE A 28 -2.78 -4.97 5.23
N ALA A 29 -2.84 -6.31 5.14
CA ALA A 29 -3.41 -7.13 6.20
C ALA A 29 -2.66 -6.97 7.53
N SER A 30 -1.34 -6.80 7.51
CA SER A 30 -0.54 -6.55 8.72
C SER A 30 -0.90 -5.23 9.39
N LEU A 31 -1.11 -4.14 8.63
CA LEU A 31 -1.58 -2.87 9.22
C LEU A 31 -2.98 -3.05 9.82
N VAL A 32 -3.90 -3.72 9.12
CA VAL A 32 -5.25 -3.98 9.63
C VAL A 32 -5.20 -4.80 10.91
N ALA A 33 -4.36 -5.84 10.96
CA ALA A 33 -4.18 -6.65 12.16
C ALA A 33 -3.69 -5.80 13.34
N TRP A 34 -2.73 -4.90 13.12
CA TRP A 34 -2.27 -3.95 14.14
C TRP A 34 -3.38 -2.98 14.59
N LEU A 35 -4.20 -2.46 13.65
CA LEU A 35 -5.33 -1.58 13.97
C LEU A 35 -6.41 -2.26 14.82
N CYS A 36 -6.51 -3.60 14.77
CA CYS A 36 -7.41 -4.38 15.62
C CYS A 36 -6.81 -4.70 17.00
N ASP A 37 -5.53 -4.42 17.23
CA ASP A 37 -4.87 -4.65 18.51
C ASP A 37 -5.11 -3.49 19.50
N THR A 38 -4.95 -3.76 20.78
CA THR A 38 -4.95 -2.77 21.86
C THR A 38 -3.85 -1.71 21.70
N ASP A 39 -2.74 -2.05 21.06
CA ASP A 39 -1.64 -1.12 20.78
C ASP A 39 -2.06 0.04 19.86
N ALA A 40 -3.11 -0.15 19.04
CA ALA A 40 -3.67 0.88 18.18
C ALA A 40 -4.80 1.71 18.84
N SER A 41 -5.01 1.58 20.15
CA SER A 41 -6.16 2.19 20.88
C SER A 41 -6.29 3.71 20.77
N TYR A 42 -5.23 4.44 20.41
CA TYR A 42 -5.24 5.89 20.20
C TYR A 42 -5.25 6.29 18.71
N ALA A 43 -5.23 5.33 17.80
CA ALA A 43 -5.18 5.54 16.35
C ALA A 43 -6.59 5.62 15.77
N THR A 44 -7.24 6.78 15.90
CA THR A 44 -8.60 7.03 15.37
C THR A 44 -8.68 8.27 14.48
N GLY A 45 -9.59 8.23 13.50
CA GLY A 45 -9.83 9.33 12.55
C GLY A 45 -8.72 9.59 11.54
N GLN A 46 -7.78 8.65 11.35
CA GLN A 46 -6.62 8.81 10.47
C GLN A 46 -6.76 8.01 9.17
N SER A 47 -6.13 8.53 8.12
CA SER A 47 -5.86 7.81 6.88
C SER A 47 -4.41 7.29 6.92
N PHE A 48 -4.23 5.98 6.77
CA PHE A 48 -2.91 5.36 6.73
C PHE A 48 -2.53 5.03 5.28
N ILE A 49 -1.36 5.49 4.86
CA ILE A 49 -0.84 5.22 3.52
C ILE A 49 0.11 4.02 3.58
N VAL A 50 -0.19 2.98 2.80
CA VAL A 50 0.60 1.75 2.70
C VAL A 50 0.82 1.41 1.23
N ASP A 51 1.73 2.14 0.59
CA ASP A 51 1.90 2.10 -0.87
C ASP A 51 3.38 1.98 -1.31
N GLY A 52 4.27 1.61 -0.38
CA GLY A 52 5.71 1.54 -0.66
C GLY A 52 6.36 2.90 -0.99
N GLY A 53 5.69 4.01 -0.65
CA GLY A 53 6.13 5.38 -0.93
C GLY A 53 5.67 5.93 -2.27
N PHE A 54 4.74 5.26 -2.95
CA PHE A 54 4.26 5.67 -4.28
C PHE A 54 3.79 7.13 -4.32
N MET A 55 2.94 7.56 -3.38
CA MET A 55 2.46 8.95 -3.35
C MET A 55 3.56 9.97 -3.01
N LEU A 56 4.63 9.57 -2.32
CA LEU A 56 5.77 10.45 -2.07
C LEU A 56 6.61 10.65 -3.33
N GLY A 57 6.83 9.58 -4.11
CA GLY A 57 7.52 9.63 -5.40
C GLY A 57 6.70 10.22 -6.54
N ASN A 58 5.38 10.28 -6.38
CA ASN A 58 4.43 10.73 -7.38
C ASN A 58 3.34 11.62 -6.76
N PRO A 59 3.67 12.85 -6.34
CA PRO A 59 2.70 13.76 -5.73
C PRO A 59 1.54 14.06 -6.70
N PRO A 60 0.29 14.12 -6.22
CA PRO A 60 -0.82 14.55 -7.05
C PRO A 60 -0.59 15.97 -7.54
N VAL A 61 -0.86 16.21 -8.83
CA VAL A 61 -0.93 17.55 -9.43
C VAL A 61 -2.23 18.27 -9.04
#